data_AF-B6FZW1-F1
#
_entry.id   AF-B6FZW1-F1
#
_cell.length_a   1.000
_cell.length_b   1.000
_cell.length_c   1.000
_cell.angle_alpha   90.00
_cell.angle_beta   90.00
_cell.angle_gamma   90.00
#
_symmetry.space_group_name_H-M   'P 1'
#
loop_
_entity.id
_entity.type
_entity.pdbx_description
1 polymer ?
#
loop_
_entity_poly.entity_id
_entity_poly.type
_entity_poly.pdbx_seq_one_letter_code
_entity_poly.pdbx_strand_id
1 'polypeptide(L)'
;MIVVKRVFIWRYGIGVVLMALDILNILREILQVIKNRGIKDKYLLSVPEVRSTLNAGTKLTKELVDLGFLDSLQFKNEKSVIADSIPVFIDKYRNQDIRSLIKEERKKRENEKSTQVF
;
A
#
# COMPACT_ATOMS: atom_id res chain seq x y z
N MET A 1 -18.71 -48.85 12.15
CA MET A 1 -18.77 -48.22 13.48
C MET A 1 -18.09 -46.84 13.41
N ILE A 2 -18.92 -45.79 13.36
CA ILE A 2 -18.71 -44.37 13.75
C ILE A 2 -17.47 -43.66 13.16
N VAL A 3 -17.53 -42.94 12.02
CA VAL A 3 -18.11 -41.59 11.82
C VAL A 3 -17.76 -40.57 12.93
N VAL A 4 -16.47 -40.31 13.23
CA VAL A 4 -16.09 -39.19 14.14
C VAL A 4 -14.86 -38.38 13.70
N LYS A 5 -14.39 -38.48 12.46
CA LYS A 5 -13.16 -37.76 12.03
C LYS A 5 -13.36 -36.55 11.11
N ARG A 6 -14.61 -36.17 10.76
CA ARG A 6 -14.87 -35.06 9.81
C ARG A 6 -15.44 -33.78 10.43
N VAL A 7 -15.68 -33.72 11.74
CA VAL A 7 -16.26 -32.53 12.40
C VAL A 7 -15.22 -31.65 13.10
N PHE A 8 -14.00 -32.15 13.33
CA PHE A 8 -13.02 -31.45 14.17
C PHE A 8 -12.18 -30.38 13.45
N ILE A 9 -12.20 -30.33 12.11
CA ILE A 9 -11.37 -29.40 11.32
C ILE A 9 -12.08 -28.05 11.10
N TRP A 10 -13.42 -28.01 11.18
CA TRP A 10 -14.19 -26.79 10.97
C TRP A 10 -14.14 -25.78 12.13
N ARG A 11 -13.79 -26.23 13.34
CA ARG A 11 -13.87 -25.40 14.56
C ARG A 11 -12.60 -24.55 14.78
N TYR A 12 -11.46 -24.97 14.23
CA TYR A 12 -10.20 -24.23 14.31
C TYR A 12 -10.04 -23.17 13.22
N GLY A 13 -10.61 -23.37 12.03
CA GLY A 13 -10.55 -22.38 10.95
C GLY A 13 -11.35 -21.10 11.25
N ILE A 14 -12.54 -21.25 11.85
CA ILE A 14 -13.45 -20.12 12.11
C ILE A 14 -12.91 -19.18 13.20
N GLY A 15 -12.24 -19.71 14.23
CA GLY A 15 -11.67 -18.91 15.31
C GLY A 15 -10.50 -18.02 14.85
N VAL A 16 -9.66 -18.51 13.94
CA VAL A 16 -8.56 -17.74 13.35
C VAL A 16 -9.09 -16.63 12.43
N VAL A 17 -10.16 -16.90 11.68
CA VAL A 17 -10.81 -15.91 10.82
C VAL A 17 -11.47 -14.80 11.64
N LEU A 18 -12.11 -15.14 12.76
CA LEU A 18 -12.68 -14.16 13.69
C LEU A 18 -11.60 -13.27 14.31
N MET A 19 -10.51 -13.85 14.81
CA MET A 19 -9.37 -13.08 15.33
C MET A 19 -8.74 -12.17 14.27
N ALA A 20 -8.62 -12.65 13.02
CA ALA A 20 -8.11 -11.83 11.93
C ALA A 20 -9.05 -10.64 11.62
N LEU A 21 -10.37 -10.85 11.72
CA LEU A 21 -11.36 -9.79 11.54
C LEU A 21 -11.27 -8.74 12.65
N ASP A 22 -11.11 -9.17 13.90
CA ASP A 22 -10.96 -8.28 15.06
C ASP A 22 -9.66 -7.46 14.97
N ILE A 23 -8.55 -8.10 14.59
CA ILE A 23 -7.27 -7.42 14.35
C ILE A 23 -7.43 -6.37 13.23
N LEU A 24 -8.16 -6.71 12.15
CA LEU A 24 -8.41 -5.78 11.05
C LEU A 24 -9.25 -4.57 11.51
N ASN A 25 -10.21 -4.79 12.40
CA ASN A 25 -11.04 -3.72 12.96
C ASN A 25 -10.23 -2.81 13.88
N ILE A 26 -9.41 -3.38 14.77
CA ILE A 26 -8.49 -2.62 15.65
C ILE A 26 -7.52 -1.78 14.81
N LEU A 27 -6.96 -2.35 13.74
CA LEU A 27 -6.08 -1.61 12.84
C LEU A 27 -6.79 -0.41 12.19
N ARG A 28 -8.04 -0.60 11.75
CA ARG A 28 -8.87 0.48 11.19
C ARG A 28 -9.14 1.58 12.21
N GLU A 29 -9.42 1.20 13.45
CA GLU A 29 -9.69 2.15 14.54
C GLU A 29 -8.45 2.97 14.89
N ILE A 30 -7.28 2.33 15.00
CA ILE A 30 -5.99 3.01 15.20
C ILE A 30 -5.71 3.98 14.05
N LEU A 31 -5.94 3.56 12.80
CA LEU A 31 -5.77 4.41 11.62
C LEU A 31 -6.74 5.61 11.62
N GLN A 32 -7.97 5.43 12.11
CA GLN A 32 -8.91 6.54 12.31
C GLN A 32 -8.48 7.49 13.44
N VAL A 33 -7.94 6.95 14.54
CA VAL A 33 -7.42 7.76 15.65
C VAL A 33 -6.22 8.60 15.20
N ILE A 34 -5.32 8.04 14.38
CA ILE A 34 -4.20 8.77 13.77
C ILE A 34 -4.74 9.90 12.86
N LYS A 35 -5.80 9.63 12.08
CA LYS A 35 -6.44 10.64 11.23
C LYS A 35 -7.14 11.75 12.04
N ASN A 36 -7.78 11.42 13.15
CA ASN A 36 -8.57 12.36 13.97
C ASN A 36 -7.72 13.20 14.94
N ARG A 37 -6.53 12.74 15.33
CA ARG A 37 -5.63 13.49 16.24
C ARG A 37 -4.79 14.57 15.56
N GLY A 38 -5.04 14.90 14.29
CA GLY A 38 -4.24 15.90 13.55
C GLY A 38 -2.81 15.43 13.22
N ILE A 39 -2.55 14.11 13.35
CA ILE A 39 -1.24 13.51 13.03
C ILE A 39 -1.07 13.37 11.50
N LYS A 40 -2.15 13.54 10.74
CA LYS A 40 -2.20 13.48 9.27
C LYS A 40 -1.07 14.30 8.64
N ASP A 41 -0.89 15.55 9.07
CA ASP A 41 0.03 16.48 8.40
C ASP A 41 1.52 16.17 8.60
N LYS A 42 1.86 15.37 9.64
CA LYS A 42 3.25 15.00 9.92
C LYS A 42 3.70 13.71 9.24
N TYR A 43 2.77 12.77 9.00
CA TYR A 43 3.13 11.41 8.58
C TYR A 43 2.43 10.95 7.30
N LEU A 44 1.33 11.60 6.90
CA LEU A 44 0.52 11.21 5.75
C LEU A 44 0.27 12.41 4.83
N LEU A 45 1.02 12.44 3.74
CA LEU A 45 0.94 13.49 2.75
C LEU A 45 -0.06 13.15 1.66
N SER A 46 -0.82 14.15 1.24
CA SER A 46 -1.68 14.08 0.07
C SER A 46 -0.83 14.14 -1.21
N VAL A 47 -1.33 13.60 -2.32
CA VAL A 47 -0.63 13.66 -3.63
C VAL A 47 -0.14 15.07 -4.01
N PRO A 48 -0.89 16.18 -3.76
CA PRO A 48 -0.40 17.53 -4.02
C PRO A 48 0.78 17.96 -3.15
N GLU A 49 0.88 17.46 -1.92
CA GLU A 49 1.97 17.78 -1.00
C GLU A 49 3.23 17.02 -1.42
N VAL A 50 3.09 15.73 -1.72
CA VAL A 50 4.18 14.90 -2.27
C VAL A 50 4.73 15.49 -3.57
N ARG A 51 3.85 16.01 -4.44
CA ARG A 51 4.23 16.72 -5.66
C ARG A 51 5.15 17.90 -5.34
N SER A 52 4.79 18.71 -4.34
CA SER A 52 5.58 19.86 -3.93
C SER A 52 6.93 19.43 -3.36
N THR A 53 6.97 18.36 -2.56
CA THR A 53 8.22 17.83 -1.98
C THR A 53 9.16 17.26 -3.03
N LEU A 54 8.63 16.50 -4.00
CA LEU A 54 9.42 15.89 -5.08
C LEU A 54 9.70 16.84 -6.25
N ASN A 55 9.13 18.05 -6.23
CA ASN A 55 9.12 19.00 -7.34
C ASN A 55 8.80 18.33 -8.70
N ALA A 56 7.83 17.41 -8.69
CA ALA A 56 7.48 16.58 -9.84
C ALA A 56 6.13 17.01 -10.45
N GLY A 57 5.87 16.61 -11.69
CA GLY A 57 4.54 16.82 -12.28
C GLY A 57 3.48 15.93 -11.64
N THR A 58 2.25 16.44 -11.47
CA THR A 58 1.13 15.70 -10.83
C THR A 58 0.91 14.30 -11.41
N LYS A 59 1.08 14.15 -12.73
CA LYS A 59 0.95 12.86 -13.41
C LYS A 59 2.04 11.86 -12.97
N LEU A 60 3.30 12.31 -12.90
CA LEU A 60 4.42 11.47 -12.48
C LEU A 60 4.29 11.08 -11.01
N THR A 61 3.89 12.01 -10.15
CA THR A 61 3.66 11.73 -8.73
C THR A 61 2.57 10.67 -8.54
N LYS A 62 1.44 10.77 -9.26
CA LYS A 62 0.40 9.73 -9.22
C LYS A 62 0.95 8.38 -9.68
N GLU A 63 1.68 8.36 -10.79
CA GLU A 63 2.25 7.12 -11.32
C GLU A 63 3.27 6.47 -10.35
N LEU A 64 4.10 7.25 -9.67
CA LEU A 64 5.00 6.74 -8.63
C LEU A 64 4.25 6.05 -7.49
N VAL A 65 3.16 6.68 -7.04
CA VAL A 65 2.32 6.15 -5.96
C VAL A 65 1.52 4.93 -6.43
N ASP A 66 1.10 4.88 -7.69
CA ASP A 66 0.36 3.75 -8.27
C ASP A 66 1.26 2.54 -8.57
N LEU A 67 2.51 2.79 -8.95
CA LEU A 67 3.53 1.76 -9.12
C LEU A 67 4.14 1.30 -7.79
N GLY A 68 3.80 1.93 -6.67
CA GLY A 68 4.27 1.52 -5.34
C GLY A 68 5.73 1.89 -5.07
N PHE A 69 6.28 2.89 -5.77
CA PHE A 69 7.59 3.46 -5.43
C PHE A 69 7.54 4.26 -4.12
N LEU A 70 6.36 4.79 -3.80
CA LEU A 70 6.08 5.50 -2.56
C LEU A 70 5.02 4.71 -1.79
N ASP A 71 5.29 4.46 -0.52
CA ASP A 71 4.34 3.75 0.34
C ASP A 71 3.10 4.61 0.52
N SER A 72 1.94 4.02 0.23
CA SER A 72 0.68 4.74 0.31
C SER A 72 -0.39 3.93 0.99
N LEU A 73 -1.22 4.65 1.74
CA LEU A 73 -2.41 4.14 2.39
C LEU A 73 -3.62 4.61 1.59
N GLN A 74 -4.44 3.65 1.17
CA GLN A 74 -5.71 3.93 0.54
C GLN A 74 -6.84 3.70 1.55
N PHE A 75 -7.55 4.78 1.88
CA PHE A 75 -8.73 4.74 2.74
C PHE A 75 -9.94 5.24 1.97
N LYS A 76 -10.87 4.32 1.69
CA LYS A 76 -12.04 4.57 0.83
C LYS A 76 -11.58 5.15 -0.52
N ASN A 77 -11.76 6.46 -0.73
CA ASN A 77 -11.42 7.17 -1.96
C ASN A 77 -10.21 8.11 -1.81
N GLU A 78 -9.61 8.21 -0.62
CA GLU A 78 -8.41 9.03 -0.39
C GLU A 78 -7.16 8.14 -0.42
N LYS A 79 -6.20 8.52 -1.28
CA LYS A 79 -4.86 7.93 -1.30
C LYS A 79 -3.90 8.92 -0.66
N SER A 80 -3.29 8.50 0.45
CA SER A 80 -2.28 9.27 1.18
C SER A 80 -0.95 8.54 1.13
N VAL A 81 0.15 9.29 1.01
CA VAL A 81 1.51 8.78 0.94
C VAL A 81 2.16 8.94 2.32
N ILE A 82 2.93 7.94 2.73
CA ILE A 82 3.66 8.00 3.99
C ILE A 82 4.85 8.95 3.81
N ALA A 83 4.93 10.00 4.63
CA ALA A 83 5.94 11.06 4.50
C ALA A 83 7.38 10.51 4.53
N ASP A 84 7.64 9.55 5.41
CA ASP A 84 8.97 8.94 5.58
C ASP A 84 9.43 8.10 4.37
N SER A 85 8.50 7.67 3.51
CA SER A 85 8.86 6.95 2.28
C SER A 85 9.50 7.86 1.22
N ILE A 86 9.25 9.17 1.29
CA ILE A 86 9.78 10.16 0.34
C ILE A 86 11.30 10.30 0.42
N PRO A 87 11.93 10.56 1.60
CA PRO A 87 13.39 10.64 1.67
C PRO A 87 14.07 9.33 1.29
N VAL A 88 13.48 8.18 1.63
CA VAL A 88 14.00 6.85 1.22
C VAL A 88 13.97 6.70 -0.30
N PHE A 89 12.87 7.11 -0.94
CA PHE A 89 12.78 7.14 -2.41
C PHE A 89 13.83 8.07 -3.03
N ILE A 90 13.97 9.29 -2.50
CA ILE A 90 14.95 10.27 -3.00
C ILE A 90 16.36 9.70 -2.89
N ASP A 91 16.71 9.09 -1.77
CA ASP A 91 18.05 8.54 -1.56
C ASP A 91 18.32 7.36 -2.51
N LYS A 92 17.37 6.43 -2.62
CA LYS A 92 17.49 5.25 -3.48
C LYS A 92 17.57 5.57 -4.97
N TYR A 93 16.86 6.60 -5.42
CA TYR A 93 16.71 6.93 -6.84
C TYR A 93 17.31 8.30 -7.21
N ARG A 94 18.17 8.87 -6.35
CA ARG A 94 18.74 10.21 -6.49
C ARG A 94 19.36 10.50 -7.85
N ASN A 95 19.98 9.49 -8.44
CA ASN A 95 20.74 9.60 -9.69
C ASN A 95 19.98 9.06 -10.91
N GLN A 96 18.69 8.75 -10.76
CA GLN A 96 17.88 8.15 -11.82
C GLN A 96 16.78 9.11 -12.29
N ASP A 97 16.51 9.09 -13.59
CA ASP A 97 15.38 9.83 -14.15
C ASP A 97 14.06 9.11 -13.80
N ILE A 98 13.17 9.84 -13.13
CA ILE A 98 11.86 9.35 -12.68
C ILE A 98 11.03 8.77 -13.85
N ARG A 99 11.10 9.36 -15.05
CA ARG A 99 10.34 8.87 -16.21
C ARG A 99 10.90 7.55 -16.73
N SER A 100 12.22 7.41 -16.75
CA SER A 100 12.89 6.18 -17.15
C SER A 100 12.53 5.04 -16.18
N LEU A 101 12.60 5.32 -14.87
CA LEU A 101 12.18 4.41 -13.81
C LEU A 101 10.75 3.90 -13.98
N ILE A 102 9.80 4.82 -14.17
CA ILE A 102 8.38 4.49 -14.39
C ILE A 102 8.22 3.59 -15.64
N LYS A 103 8.96 3.89 -16.71
CA LYS A 103 8.88 3.14 -17.97
C LYS A 103 9.42 1.72 -17.83
N GLU A 104 10.53 1.55 -17.11
CA GLU A 104 11.10 0.23 -16.82
C GLU A 104 10.16 -0.61 -15.96
N GLU A 105 9.58 -0.03 -14.91
CA GLU A 105 8.66 -0.75 -14.02
C GLU A 105 7.36 -1.16 -14.73
N ARG A 106 6.85 -0.34 -15.65
CA ARG A 106 5.71 -0.72 -16.50
C ARG A 106 6.04 -1.92 -17.38
N LYS A 107 7.18 -1.88 -18.08
CA LYS A 107 7.62 -3.00 -18.93
C LYS A 107 7.79 -4.28 -18.13
N LYS A 108 8.34 -4.18 -16.92
CA LYS A 108 8.52 -5.33 -16.03
C LYS A 108 7.17 -5.96 -15.67
N ARG A 109 6.19 -5.16 -15.26
CA ARG A 109 4.83 -5.63 -14.94
C ARG A 109 4.06 -6.18 -16.14
N GLU A 110 4.30 -5.64 -17.33
CA GLU A 110 3.74 -6.18 -18.57
C GLU A 110 4.32 -7.57 -18.88
N ASN A 111 5.64 -7.75 -18.79
CA ASN A 111 6.30 -9.04 -19.02
C ASN A 111 5.91 -10.11 -17.99
N GLU A 112 5.76 -9.74 -16.72
CA GLU A 112 5.29 -10.64 -15.67
C GLU A 112 3.85 -11.12 -15.92
N LYS A 113 2.98 -10.23 -16.42
CA LYS A 113 1.61 -10.61 -16.82
C LYS A 113 1.59 -11.52 -18.03
N SER A 114 2.49 -11.36 -18.99
CA SER A 114 2.57 -12.22 -20.18
C SER A 114 3.07 -13.63 -19.86
N THR A 115 3.85 -13.80 -18.79
CA THR A 115 4.45 -15.08 -18.41
C THR A 115 3.47 -15.98 -17.63
N GLN A 116 2.44 -15.39 -16.99
CA GLN A 116 1.40 -16.14 -16.26
C GLN A 116 0.25 -16.66 -17.15
N VAL A 117 0.28 -16.40 -18.46
CA VAL A 117 -0.76 -16.81 -19.42
C VAL A 117 -0.38 -18.10 -20.17
N PHE A 118 0.71 -18.76 -19.79
CA PHE A 118 1.14 -20.05 -20.36
C PHE A 118 1.04 -21.18 -19.35
#